data_AF-A0A1H1A533-F1
#
_entry.id   AF-A0A1H1A533-F1
#
_cell.length_a   1.000
_cell.length_b   1.000
_cell.length_c   1.000
_cell.angle_alpha   90.00
_cell.angle_beta   90.00
_cell.angle_gamma   90.00
#
_symmetry.space_group_name_H-M   'P 1'
#
loop_
_entity.id
_entity.type
_entity.pdbx_description
1 polymer ?
#
loop_
_entity_poly.entity_id
_entity_poly.type
_entity_poly.pdbx_seq_one_letter_code
_entity_poly.pdbx_strand_id
1 'polypeptide(L)'
;MSPQEFQRLIAGVTGQLAGRPLDDDTHGFSVDVVDMQDIAGPHHVHPHGEIDLIMPLTDGATFDGHPAGWCVYGPGSAHRPTVANGRALVLYLLPQGAIEFTRA
;
A
#
# COMPACT_ATOMS: atom_id res chain seq x y z
N MET A 1 -12.95 -2.52 17.67
CA MET A 1 -11.70 -1.76 17.46
C MET A 1 -12.06 -0.55 16.63
N SER A 2 -11.68 0.65 17.07
CA SER A 2 -11.85 1.88 16.30
C SER A 2 -10.82 1.96 15.16
N PRO A 3 -11.09 2.72 14.08
CA PRO A 3 -10.11 2.98 13.03
C PRO A 3 -8.78 3.54 13.56
N GLN A 4 -8.82 4.39 14.60
CA GLN A 4 -7.63 4.98 15.21
C GLN A 4 -6.83 3.97 16.02
N GLU A 5 -7.48 3.05 16.72
CA GLU A 5 -6.79 1.94 17.41
C GLU A 5 -6.11 1.03 16.39
N PHE A 6 -6.81 0.70 15.30
CA PHE A 6 -6.25 -0.11 14.23
C PHE A 6 -5.04 0.56 13.58
N GLN A 7 -5.13 1.85 13.27
CA GLN A 7 -4.01 2.63 12.72
C GLN A 7 -2.78 2.60 13.65
N ARG A 8 -2.98 2.74 14.96
CA ARG A 8 -1.88 2.65 15.94
C ARG A 8 -1.24 1.27 15.98
N LEU A 9 -2.04 0.22 15.91
CA LEU A 9 -1.53 -1.17 15.88
C LEU A 9 -0.73 -1.42 14.61
N ILE A 10 -1.29 -1.06 13.45
CA ILE A 10 -0.64 -1.21 12.15
C ILE A 10 0.68 -0.43 12.11
N ALA A 11 0.69 0.83 12.53
CA ALA A 11 1.91 1.64 12.57
C ALA A 11 2.99 1.03 13.49
N GLY A 12 2.58 0.42 14.60
CA GLY A 12 3.50 -0.30 15.49
C GLY A 12 4.12 -1.53 14.80
N VAL A 13 3.32 -2.30 14.06
CA VAL A 13 3.80 -3.48 13.33
C VAL A 13 4.69 -3.09 12.15
N THR A 14 4.27 -2.13 11.31
CA THR A 14 5.08 -1.70 10.17
C THR A 14 6.38 -1.04 10.61
N GLY A 15 6.38 -0.33 11.75
CA GLY A 15 7.61 0.19 12.36
C GLY A 15 8.64 -0.89 12.73
N GLN A 16 8.21 -2.13 13.01
CA GLN A 16 9.11 -3.26 13.25
C GLN A 16 9.69 -3.86 11.95
N LEU A 17 9.02 -3.62 10.82
CA LEU A 17 9.41 -4.12 9.51
C LEU A 17 10.20 -3.08 8.70
N ALA A 18 10.03 -1.80 9.02
CA ALA A 18 10.69 -0.70 8.35
C ALA A 18 12.22 -0.87 8.35
N GLY A 19 12.81 -0.91 7.14
CA GLY A 19 14.26 -1.05 6.96
C GLY A 19 14.80 -2.44 7.29
N ARG A 20 13.95 -3.46 7.53
CA ARG A 20 14.43 -4.84 7.62
C ARG A 20 15.09 -5.28 6.31
N PRO A 21 16.15 -6.09 6.36
CA PRO A 21 16.73 -6.69 5.16
C PRO A 21 15.70 -7.52 4.39
N LEU A 22 15.80 -7.49 3.06
CA LEU A 22 15.01 -8.35 2.17
C LEU A 22 15.76 -9.68 2.01
N ASP A 23 15.42 -10.62 2.86
CA ASP A 23 16.10 -11.89 3.10
C ASP A 23 15.10 -13.04 3.18
N ASP A 24 15.58 -14.23 3.55
CA ASP A 24 14.73 -15.43 3.65
C ASP A 24 13.61 -15.27 4.69
N ASP A 25 13.84 -14.52 5.77
CA ASP A 25 12.86 -14.29 6.84
C ASP A 25 11.71 -13.38 6.38
N THR A 26 12.00 -12.42 5.50
CA THR A 26 10.99 -11.54 4.89
C THR A 26 10.47 -12.08 3.56
N HIS A 27 10.99 -13.25 3.12
CA HIS A 27 10.75 -13.81 1.79
C HIS A 27 10.98 -12.80 0.65
N GLY A 28 11.89 -11.85 0.87
CA GLY A 28 12.20 -10.77 -0.07
C GLY A 28 11.11 -9.71 -0.22
N PHE A 29 10.09 -9.62 0.64
CA PHE A 29 9.06 -8.59 0.59
C PHE A 29 9.38 -7.43 1.53
N SER A 30 9.24 -6.20 1.04
CA SER A 30 9.05 -5.05 1.93
C SER A 30 7.57 -4.85 2.21
N VAL A 31 7.26 -4.39 3.43
CA VAL A 31 5.89 -4.07 3.85
C VAL A 31 5.84 -2.61 4.28
N ASP A 32 4.89 -1.86 3.73
CA ASP A 32 4.63 -0.47 4.12
C ASP A 32 3.11 -0.25 4.27
N VAL A 33 2.71 0.76 5.04
CA VAL A 33 1.32 1.21 5.12
C VAL A 33 1.26 2.71 4.96
N VAL A 34 0.47 3.14 3.99
CA VAL A 34 0.19 4.56 3.77
C VAL A 34 -1.20 4.94 4.22
N ASP A 35 -1.34 6.21 4.57
CA ASP A 35 -2.58 6.86 4.94
C ASP A 35 -2.89 7.94 3.90
N MET A 36 -3.95 7.72 3.12
CA MET A 36 -4.26 8.53 1.94
C MET A 36 -5.69 9.05 2.04
N GLN A 37 -5.88 10.32 1.68
CA GLN A 37 -7.17 10.98 1.66
C GLN A 37 -7.34 11.80 0.38
N ASP A 38 -8.29 11.39 -0.47
CA ASP A 38 -8.67 12.08 -1.71
C ASP A 38 -7.46 12.62 -2.50
N ILE A 39 -6.49 11.72 -2.74
CA ILE A 39 -5.20 12.07 -3.31
C ILE A 39 -4.75 11.01 -4.30
N ALA A 40 -4.20 11.49 -5.42
CA ALA A 40 -3.44 10.69 -6.36
C ALA A 40 -1.95 10.88 -6.10
N GLY A 41 -1.24 9.79 -5.84
CA GLY A 41 0.20 9.78 -5.67
C GLY A 41 0.98 9.93 -6.98
N PRO A 42 2.32 9.99 -6.89
CA PRO A 42 3.19 10.01 -8.06
C PRO A 42 3.04 8.74 -8.89
N HIS A 43 3.08 8.89 -10.22
CA HIS A 43 3.02 7.74 -11.13
C HIS A 43 4.30 6.91 -11.00
N HIS A 44 4.13 5.58 -10.94
CA HIS A 44 5.24 4.64 -10.88
C HIS A 44 4.86 3.29 -11.48
N VAL A 45 5.89 2.47 -11.72
CA VAL A 45 5.80 1.09 -12.20
C VAL A 45 6.21 0.15 -11.06
N HIS A 46 5.56 -1.01 -10.99
CA HIS A 46 5.91 -2.13 -10.11
C HIS A 46 6.61 -3.23 -10.90
N PRO A 47 7.96 -3.27 -10.96
CA PRO A 47 8.68 -4.22 -11.81
C PRO A 47 8.37 -5.69 -11.48
N HIS A 48 8.05 -5.97 -10.21
CA HIS A 48 7.75 -7.31 -9.72
C HIS A 48 6.30 -7.49 -9.25
N GLY A 49 5.45 -6.47 -9.46
CA GLY A 49 4.06 -6.45 -8.99
C GLY A 49 3.92 -5.90 -7.58
N GLU A 50 2.68 -5.85 -7.11
CA GLU A 50 2.29 -5.35 -5.79
C GLU A 50 1.06 -6.11 -5.28
N ILE A 51 1.00 -6.37 -3.98
CA ILE A 51 -0.18 -6.93 -3.31
C ILE A 51 -0.62 -5.93 -2.24
N ASP A 52 -1.89 -5.54 -2.31
CA ASP A 52 -2.45 -4.53 -1.44
C ASP A 52 -3.56 -5.07 -0.57
N LEU A 53 -3.62 -4.59 0.67
CA LEU A 53 -4.82 -4.65 1.49
C LEU A 53 -5.39 -3.24 1.67
N ILE A 54 -6.55 -3.01 1.06
CA ILE A 54 -7.27 -1.74 1.07
C ILE A 54 -8.21 -1.70 2.27
N MET A 55 -8.06 -0.69 3.12
CA MET A 55 -8.79 -0.53 4.38
C MET A 55 -9.44 0.86 4.44
N PRO A 56 -10.66 1.02 3.88
CA PRO A 56 -11.39 2.28 3.93
C PRO A 56 -11.65 2.73 5.38
N LEU A 57 -11.33 4.00 5.67
CA LEU A 57 -11.70 4.68 6.91
C LEU A 57 -12.98 5.52 6.73
N THR A 58 -13.26 5.93 5.50
CA THR A 58 -14.54 6.49 5.07
C THR A 58 -15.34 5.43 4.32
N ASP A 59 -16.63 5.31 4.61
CA ASP A 59 -17.51 4.40 3.88
C ASP A 59 -17.56 4.79 2.39
N GLY A 60 -17.38 3.80 1.51
CA GLY A 60 -17.31 4.00 0.06
C GLY A 60 -15.97 4.50 -0.50
N ALA A 61 -14.94 4.73 0.32
CA ALA A 61 -13.62 5.07 -0.20
C ALA A 61 -13.01 3.89 -0.98
N THR A 62 -12.30 4.21 -2.06
CA THR A 62 -11.65 3.21 -2.94
C THR A 62 -10.18 3.55 -3.16
N PHE A 63 -9.36 2.53 -3.44
CA PHE A 63 -7.99 2.67 -3.92
C PHE A 63 -7.93 2.17 -5.36
N ASP A 64 -7.54 3.03 -6.31
CA ASP A 64 -7.60 2.78 -7.76
C ASP A 64 -8.97 2.25 -8.24
N GLY A 65 -10.04 2.67 -7.58
CA GLY A 65 -11.40 2.20 -7.86
C GLY A 65 -11.77 0.85 -7.22
N HIS A 66 -10.84 0.18 -6.53
CA HIS A 66 -11.08 -1.04 -5.78
C HIS A 66 -11.61 -0.73 -4.36
N PRO A 67 -12.66 -1.44 -3.88
CA PRO A 67 -13.19 -1.27 -2.53
C PRO A 67 -12.32 -2.01 -1.50
N ALA A 68 -12.80 -2.09 -0.25
CA ALA A 68 -12.14 -2.82 0.82
C ALA A 68 -11.78 -4.27 0.43
N GLY A 69 -10.58 -4.71 0.79
CA GLY A 69 -10.09 -6.07 0.55
C GLY A 69 -8.73 -6.13 -0.13
N TRP A 70 -8.41 -7.32 -0.64
CA TRP A 70 -7.15 -7.56 -1.34
C TRP A 70 -7.21 -7.14 -2.81
N CYS A 71 -6.20 -6.40 -3.25
CA CYS A 71 -5.94 -6.08 -4.66
C CYS A 71 -4.56 -6.60 -5.05
N VAL A 72 -4.39 -7.06 -6.29
CA VAL A 72 -3.11 -7.57 -6.79
C VAL A 72 -2.81 -6.96 -8.15
N TYR A 73 -1.66 -6.31 -8.24
CA TYR A 73 -1.12 -5.80 -9.48
C TYR A 73 0.01 -6.71 -9.98
N GLY A 74 -0.08 -7.17 -11.22
CA GLY A 74 0.94 -8.02 -11.83
C GLY A 74 2.27 -7.30 -12.09
N PRO A 75 3.36 -8.04 -12.33
CA PRO A 75 4.65 -7.46 -12.72
C PRO A 75 4.55 -6.53 -13.94
N GLY A 76 5.21 -5.38 -13.87
CA GLY A 76 5.21 -4.36 -14.92
C GLY A 76 3.96 -3.48 -14.96
N SER A 77 3.02 -3.65 -14.01
CA SER A 77 1.90 -2.73 -13.83
C SER A 77 2.38 -1.33 -13.47
N ALA A 78 1.61 -0.31 -13.85
CA ALA A 78 1.91 1.08 -13.60
C ALA A 78 0.63 1.83 -13.26
N HIS A 79 0.71 2.71 -12.27
CA HIS A 79 -0.44 3.49 -11.82
C HIS A 79 -0.03 4.80 -11.14
N ARG A 80 -1.03 5.67 -10.94
CA ARG A 80 -0.99 6.71 -9.92
C ARG A 80 -1.84 6.18 -8.76
N PRO A 81 -1.24 5.70 -7.66
CA PRO A 81 -2.01 5.15 -6.55
C PRO A 81 -2.99 6.22 -6.09
N THR A 82 -4.28 5.94 -6.16
CA THR A 82 -5.31 6.96 -5.97
C THR A 82 -6.32 6.50 -4.94
N VAL A 83 -6.42 7.22 -3.81
CA VAL A 83 -7.59 7.10 -2.95
C VAL A 83 -8.64 8.13 -3.36
N ALA A 84 -9.87 7.68 -3.55
CA ALA A 84 -11.01 8.53 -3.89
C ALA A 84 -12.19 8.27 -2.95
N ASN A 85 -13.08 9.26 -2.83
CA ASN A 85 -14.31 9.22 -2.02
C ASN A 85 -14.02 9.09 -0.51
N GLY A 86 -12.95 9.72 -0.04
CA GLY A 86 -12.61 9.80 1.37
C GLY A 86 -11.19 9.32 1.67
N ARG A 87 -11.05 8.55 2.75
CA ARG A 87 -9.77 8.17 3.33
C ARG A 87 -9.65 6.66 3.45
N ALA A 88 -8.47 6.13 3.18
CA ALA A 88 -8.15 4.73 3.37
C ALA A 88 -6.71 4.57 3.88
N LEU A 89 -6.49 3.50 4.65
CA LEU A 89 -5.15 2.94 4.80
C LEU A 89 -4.94 1.91 3.70
N VAL A 90 -3.75 1.87 3.11
CA VAL A 90 -3.37 0.83 2.15
C VAL A 90 -2.06 0.21 2.62
N LEU A 91 -2.09 -1.10 2.86
CA LEU A 91 -0.90 -1.89 3.15
C LEU A 91 -0.36 -2.45 1.86
N TYR A 92 0.93 -2.20 1.60
CA TYR A 92 1.66 -2.68 0.43
C TYR A 92 2.54 -3.86 0.82
N LEU A 93 2.50 -4.94 0.04
CA LEU A 93 3.55 -5.95 0.01
C LEU A 93 4.25 -5.89 -1.34
N LEU A 94 5.48 -5.41 -1.33
CA LEU A 94 6.28 -5.18 -2.53
C LEU A 94 7.38 -6.23 -2.64
N PRO A 95 7.35 -7.11 -3.65
CA PRO A 95 8.45 -8.01 -3.92
C PRO A 95 9.72 -7.21 -4.21
N GLN A 96 10.77 -7.50 -3.46
CA GLN A 96 12.08 -6.82 -3.49
C GLN A 96 12.02 -5.31 -3.21
N GLY A 97 10.89 -4.80 -2.70
CA GLY A 97 10.68 -3.36 -2.49
C GLY A 97 10.82 -2.52 -3.76
N ALA A 98 10.62 -3.12 -4.94
CA ALA A 98 10.92 -2.50 -6.22
C ALA A 98 9.78 -1.57 -6.67
N ILE A 99 10.08 -0.27 -6.78
CA ILE A 99 9.21 0.75 -7.36
C ILE A 99 10.04 1.63 -8.30
N GLU A 100 9.53 1.88 -9.50
CA GLU A 100 10.16 2.77 -10.47
C GLU A 100 9.29 4.00 -10.72
N PHE A 101 9.64 5.11 -10.08
CA PHE A 101 8.95 6.39 -10.29
C PHE A 101 9.23 6.95 -11.68
N THR A 102 8.18 7.33 -12.40
CA THR A 102 8.34 8.07 -13.66
C THR A 102 8.59 9.55 -13.38
N ARG A 103 9.50 10.17 -14.14
CA ARG A 103 9.76 11.61 -14.04
C ARG A 103 8.51 12.41 -14.41
N ALA A 104 8.28 13.49 -13.65
CA ALA A 104 7.22 14.47 -13.91
C ALA A 104 7.50 15.32 -15.16
#